data_AF-A0A258UBL1-F1
#
_entry.id   AF-A0A258UBL1-F1
#
_cell.length_a   1.000
_cell.length_b   1.000
_cell.length_c   1.000
_cell.angle_alpha   90.00
_cell.angle_beta   90.00
_cell.angle_gamma   90.00
#
_symmetry.space_group_name_H-M   'P 1'
#
loop_
_entity.id
_entity.type
_entity.pdbx_description
1 polymer ?
#
loop_
_entity_poly.entity_id
_entity_poly.type
_entity_poly.pdbx_seq_one_letter_code
_entity_poly.pdbx_strand_id
1 'polypeptide(L)'
;MDSKNIIHDFSKEIYGYHYYEIIERFSKIYRERFGVHKYEEIVNRIQTSKTFSKLNVDSRLKRTWLNDVSITGQMLLIPYFLFKGGYTQFLACLLALERWNQEVNAHTQVQDERELADISISIFNYISRTRGFKI
;
A
#
# COMPACT_ATOMS: atom_id res chain seq x y z
N MET A 1 -20.46 2.62 -13.87
CA MET A 1 -20.46 1.89 -12.59
C MET A 1 -20.12 2.90 -11.50
N ASP A 2 -20.96 3.05 -10.48
CA ASP A 2 -20.78 4.09 -9.45
C ASP A 2 -19.58 3.75 -8.56
N SER A 3 -18.63 4.68 -8.45
CA SER A 3 -17.35 4.54 -7.77
C SER A 3 -17.48 4.23 -6.28
N LYS A 4 -18.65 4.51 -5.67
CA LYS A 4 -18.98 4.15 -4.29
C LYS A 4 -19.24 2.66 -4.09
N ASN A 5 -19.83 1.98 -5.08
CA ASN A 5 -20.13 0.56 -4.96
C ASN A 5 -18.85 -0.28 -5.01
N ILE A 6 -17.90 0.10 -5.88
CA ILE A 6 -16.64 -0.65 -6.08
C ILE A 6 -15.79 -0.74 -4.81
N ILE A 7 -15.63 0.36 -4.06
CA ILE A 7 -14.82 0.34 -2.83
C ILE A 7 -15.51 -0.39 -1.68
N HIS A 8 -16.84 -0.32 -1.64
CA HIS A 8 -17.65 -1.00 -0.65
C HIS A 8 -17.63 -2.52 -0.88
N ASP A 9 -17.67 -2.95 -2.14
CA ASP A 9 -17.55 -4.36 -2.49
C ASP A 9 -16.13 -4.87 -2.18
N PHE A 10 -15.10 -4.08 -2.55
CA PHE A 10 -13.71 -4.37 -2.16
C PHE A 10 -13.55 -4.49 -0.64
N SER A 11 -14.16 -3.61 0.16
CA SER A 11 -14.01 -3.66 1.62
C SER A 11 -14.63 -4.90 2.26
N LYS A 12 -15.61 -5.53 1.60
CA LYS A 12 -16.21 -6.79 2.06
C LYS A 12 -15.36 -8.00 1.69
N GLU A 13 -14.77 -7.96 0.51
CA GLU A 13 -14.06 -9.10 -0.05
C GLU A 13 -12.57 -9.15 0.33
N ILE A 14 -11.97 -8.02 0.74
CA ILE A 14 -10.53 -7.90 1.01
C ILE A 14 -9.99 -8.97 1.97
N TYR A 15 -10.81 -9.41 2.94
CA TYR A 15 -10.43 -10.43 3.93
C TYR A 15 -10.26 -11.84 3.35
N GLY A 16 -10.80 -12.09 2.17
CA GLY A 16 -10.67 -13.37 1.45
C GLY A 16 -9.59 -13.35 0.36
N TYR A 17 -8.91 -12.22 0.16
CA TYR A 17 -7.93 -12.08 -0.91
C TYR A 17 -6.52 -12.43 -0.45
N HIS A 18 -5.78 -13.06 -1.35
CA HIS A 18 -4.34 -13.21 -1.23
C HIS A 18 -3.63 -11.86 -1.38
N TYR A 19 -2.40 -11.78 -0.87
CA TYR A 19 -1.63 -10.53 -0.87
C TYR A 19 -1.51 -9.89 -2.26
N TYR A 20 -1.17 -10.68 -3.27
CA TYR A 20 -1.04 -10.18 -4.65
C TYR A 20 -2.38 -9.76 -5.25
N GLU A 21 -3.47 -10.44 -4.89
CA GLU A 21 -4.82 -10.07 -5.33
C GLU A 21 -5.25 -8.71 -4.75
N ILE A 22 -4.90 -8.41 -3.50
CA ILE A 22 -5.18 -7.11 -2.88
C ILE A 22 -4.51 -5.99 -3.69
N ILE A 23 -3.24 -6.16 -4.04
CA ILE A 23 -2.49 -5.18 -4.84
C ILE A 23 -3.09 -5.02 -6.24
N GLU A 24 -3.32 -6.13 -6.95
CA GLU A 24 -3.82 -6.10 -8.32
C GLU A 24 -5.20 -5.45 -8.40
N ARG A 25 -6.13 -5.90 -7.54
CA ARG A 25 -7.51 -5.40 -7.51
C ARG A 25 -7.55 -3.94 -7.13
N PHE A 26 -6.84 -3.53 -6.07
CA PHE A 26 -6.86 -2.12 -5.68
C PHE A 26 -6.19 -1.22 -6.72
N SER A 27 -5.12 -1.69 -7.37
CA SER A 27 -4.48 -0.98 -8.48
C SER A 27 -5.43 -0.81 -9.66
N LYS A 28 -6.22 -1.84 -9.99
CA LYS A 28 -7.27 -1.76 -11.01
C LYS A 28 -8.34 -0.73 -10.64
N ILE A 29 -8.88 -0.79 -9.42
CA ILE A 29 -9.85 0.19 -8.90
C ILE A 29 -9.29 1.62 -9.01
N TYR A 30 -8.03 1.82 -8.63
CA TYR A 30 -7.40 3.13 -8.71
C TYR A 30 -7.28 3.63 -10.15
N ARG A 31 -6.80 2.80 -11.08
CA ARG A 31 -6.66 3.16 -12.50
C ARG A 31 -7.99 3.49 -13.15
N GLU A 32 -9.02 2.68 -12.90
CA GLU A 32 -10.37 2.92 -13.42
C GLU A 32 -10.96 4.24 -12.91
N ARG A 33 -10.65 4.60 -11.65
CA ARG A 33 -11.20 5.79 -11.01
C ARG A 33 -10.44 7.08 -11.32
N PHE A 34 -9.11 7.04 -11.35
CA PHE A 34 -8.26 8.23 -11.40
C PHE A 34 -7.44 8.33 -12.70
N GLY A 35 -7.40 7.27 -13.50
CA GLY A 35 -6.62 7.17 -14.72
C GLY A 35 -5.22 6.59 -14.50
N VAL A 36 -4.70 5.96 -15.57
CA VAL A 36 -3.39 5.29 -15.58
C VAL A 36 -2.25 6.27 -15.27
N HIS A 37 -2.32 7.49 -15.79
CA HIS A 37 -1.26 8.49 -15.56
C HIS A 37 -1.05 8.81 -14.07
N LYS A 38 -2.13 8.93 -13.29
CA LYS A 38 -2.03 9.16 -11.83
C LYS A 38 -1.49 7.94 -11.10
N TYR A 39 -1.83 6.74 -11.55
CA TYR A 39 -1.27 5.50 -11.02
C TYR A 39 0.26 5.45 -11.25
N GLU A 40 0.71 5.70 -12.47
CA GLU A 40 2.15 5.73 -12.83
C GLU A 40 2.92 6.79 -12.04
N GLU A 41 2.31 7.96 -11.78
CA GLU A 41 2.91 8.99 -10.93
C GLU A 41 3.19 8.45 -9.52
N ILE A 42 2.24 7.72 -8.93
CA ILE A 42 2.40 7.12 -7.60
C ILE A 42 3.48 6.05 -7.63
N VAL A 43 3.44 5.15 -8.61
CA VAL A 43 4.47 4.11 -8.79
C VAL A 43 5.86 4.74 -8.85
N ASN A 44 6.05 5.73 -9.72
CA ASN A 44 7.34 6.41 -9.88
C ASN A 44 7.80 7.05 -8.56
N ARG A 45 6.90 7.71 -7.83
CA ARG A 45 7.22 8.32 -6.53
C ARG A 45 7.62 7.29 -5.47
N ILE A 46 6.97 6.13 -5.44
CA ILE A 46 7.32 5.06 -4.49
C ILE A 46 8.66 4.43 -4.86
N GLN A 47 8.89 4.15 -6.15
CA GLN A 47 10.14 3.56 -6.63
C GLN A 47 11.34 4.49 -6.41
N THR A 48 11.16 5.80 -6.61
CA THR A 48 12.25 6.79 -6.44
C THR A 48 12.35 7.39 -5.03
N SER A 49 11.48 6.97 -4.10
CA SER A 49 11.45 7.50 -2.74
C SER A 49 12.73 7.14 -1.96
N LYS A 50 13.54 8.16 -1.64
CA LYS A 50 14.71 8.02 -0.76
C LYS A 50 14.31 7.59 0.66
N THR A 51 13.13 8.00 1.12
CA THR A 51 12.59 7.60 2.43
C THR A 51 12.41 6.09 2.50
N PHE A 52 11.86 5.48 1.45
CA PHE A 52 11.72 4.02 1.38
C PHE A 52 13.04 3.30 1.16
N SER A 53 13.92 3.84 0.31
CA SER A 53 15.24 3.23 0.13
C SER A 53 16.00 3.13 1.47
N LYS A 54 15.90 4.13 2.35
CA LYS A 54 16.47 4.08 3.70
C LYS A 54 15.79 3.01 4.56
N LEU A 55 14.45 2.98 4.58
CA LEU A 55 13.69 1.98 5.33
C LEU A 55 14.05 0.54 4.91
N ASN A 56 14.19 0.30 3.60
CA ASN A 56 14.53 -1.02 3.06
C ASN A 56 15.95 -1.43 3.43
N VAL A 57 16.92 -0.50 3.35
CA VAL A 57 18.30 -0.76 3.79
C VAL A 57 18.33 -1.10 5.29
N ASP A 58 17.68 -0.30 6.13
CA ASP A 58 17.63 -0.55 7.58
C ASP A 58 16.95 -1.88 7.88
N SER A 59 15.85 -2.19 7.19
CA SER A 59 15.10 -3.44 7.37
C SER A 59 15.90 -4.65 6.96
N ARG A 60 16.64 -4.55 5.84
CA ARG A 60 17.52 -5.63 5.35
C ARG A 60 18.67 -5.89 6.32
N LEU A 61 19.32 -4.83 6.82
CA LEU A 61 20.45 -4.95 7.74
C LEU A 61 20.02 -5.51 9.10
N LYS A 62 18.85 -5.10 9.60
CA LYS A 62 18.35 -5.49 10.93
C LYS A 62 17.43 -6.71 10.91
N ARG A 63 17.10 -7.23 9.71
CA ARG A 63 16.08 -8.28 9.49
C ARG A 63 14.75 -7.94 10.18
N THR A 64 14.37 -6.68 10.19
CA THR A 64 13.15 -6.24 10.87
C THR A 64 11.93 -6.44 10.00
N TRP A 65 10.86 -6.89 10.64
CA TRP A 65 9.56 -7.06 10.02
C TRP A 65 8.95 -5.69 9.73
N LEU A 66 8.24 -5.60 8.62
CA LEU A 66 7.44 -4.41 8.33
C LEU A 66 6.06 -4.60 8.95
N ASN A 67 5.54 -3.55 9.58
CA ASN A 67 4.15 -3.50 10.02
C ASN A 67 3.44 -2.30 9.39
N ASP A 68 2.12 -2.29 9.52
CA ASP A 68 1.23 -1.26 9.01
C ASP A 68 1.60 0.14 9.54
N VAL A 69 1.96 0.26 10.83
CA VAL A 69 2.39 1.52 11.45
C VAL A 69 3.65 2.06 10.79
N SER A 70 4.62 1.17 10.50
CA SER A 70 5.87 1.55 9.85
C SER A 70 5.61 2.09 8.44
N ILE A 71 4.81 1.39 7.63
CA ILE A 71 4.50 1.85 6.27
C ILE A 71 3.72 3.16 6.29
N THR A 72 2.61 3.20 7.03
CA THR A 72 1.73 4.37 7.06
C THR A 72 2.44 5.59 7.64
N GLY A 73 3.25 5.41 8.69
CA GLY A 73 4.09 6.46 9.27
C GLY A 73 5.09 7.02 8.26
N GLN A 74 5.82 6.16 7.53
CA GLN A 74 6.75 6.59 6.49
C GLN A 74 6.03 7.32 5.34
N MET A 75 4.79 6.94 5.03
CA MET A 75 3.95 7.65 4.05
C MET A 75 3.54 9.05 4.45
N LEU A 76 3.39 9.31 5.74
CA LEU A 76 3.14 10.66 6.23
C LEU A 76 4.40 11.53 6.21
N LEU A 77 5.61 10.94 6.14
CA LEU A 77 6.87 11.69 6.01
C LEU A 77 7.15 12.17 4.58
N ILE A 78 6.44 11.65 3.58
CA ILE A 78 6.59 12.10 2.19
C ILE A 78 5.60 13.23 1.91
N PRO A 79 6.05 14.47 1.63
CA PRO A 79 5.17 15.63 1.48
C PRO A 79 4.07 15.44 0.44
N TYR A 80 4.36 14.72 -0.65
CA TYR A 80 3.38 14.41 -1.68
C TYR A 80 2.17 13.64 -1.15
N PHE A 81 2.37 12.70 -0.21
CA PHE A 81 1.31 11.81 0.28
C PHE A 81 0.59 12.33 1.52
N LEU A 82 1.19 13.25 2.28
CA LEU A 82 0.66 13.77 3.55
C LEU A 82 -0.80 14.27 3.46
N PHE A 83 -1.15 14.93 2.36
CA PHE A 83 -2.48 15.53 2.14
C PHE A 83 -3.35 14.78 1.12
N LYS A 84 -2.92 13.60 0.65
CA LYS A 84 -3.68 12.83 -0.34
C LYS A 84 -4.84 12.08 0.31
N GLY A 85 -5.91 11.87 -0.46
CA GLY A 85 -7.07 11.10 -0.04
C GLY A 85 -6.78 9.61 0.15
N GLY A 86 -7.72 8.90 0.77
CA GLY A 86 -7.54 7.49 1.17
C GLY A 86 -7.15 6.55 0.03
N TYR A 87 -7.70 6.73 -1.18
CA TYR A 87 -7.30 5.91 -2.34
C TYR A 87 -5.82 6.00 -2.66
N THR A 88 -5.30 7.23 -2.76
CA THR A 88 -3.90 7.46 -3.10
C THR A 88 -2.98 7.00 -1.99
N GLN A 89 -3.35 7.25 -0.72
CA GLN A 89 -2.54 6.78 0.40
C GLN A 89 -2.52 5.26 0.50
N PHE A 90 -3.65 4.59 0.29
CA PHE A 90 -3.70 3.13 0.37
C PHE A 90 -2.90 2.48 -0.77
N LEU A 91 -3.07 2.96 -2.00
CA LEU A 91 -2.26 2.50 -3.13
C LEU A 91 -0.77 2.72 -2.88
N ALA A 92 -0.38 3.90 -2.37
CA ALA A 92 1.01 4.19 -2.04
C ALA A 92 1.58 3.22 -1.00
N CYS A 93 0.80 2.89 0.04
CA CYS A 93 1.20 1.92 1.06
C CYS A 93 1.30 0.49 0.52
N LEU A 94 0.41 0.08 -0.39
CA LEU A 94 0.47 -1.23 -1.04
C LEU A 94 1.73 -1.38 -1.90
N LEU A 95 2.00 -0.39 -2.76
CA LEU A 95 3.17 -0.38 -3.63
C LEU A 95 4.48 -0.31 -2.82
N ALA A 96 4.45 0.35 -1.68
CA ALA A 96 5.55 0.37 -0.74
C ALA A 96 5.83 -1.00 -0.12
N LEU A 97 4.77 -1.68 0.34
CA LEU A 97 4.86 -3.03 0.88
C LEU A 97 5.37 -3.99 -0.19
N GLU A 98 4.89 -3.86 -1.43
CA GLU A 98 5.36 -4.65 -2.57
C GLU A 98 6.85 -4.44 -2.86
N ARG A 99 7.28 -3.17 -2.90
CA ARG A 99 8.69 -2.85 -3.08
C ARG A 99 9.56 -3.43 -1.97
N TRP A 100 9.13 -3.33 -0.71
CA TRP A 100 9.84 -3.94 0.41
C TRP A 100 9.86 -5.47 0.32
N ASN A 101 8.74 -6.09 -0.06
CA ASN A 101 8.66 -7.53 -0.24
C ASN A 101 9.66 -8.01 -1.30
N GLN A 102 9.77 -7.29 -2.42
CA GLN A 102 10.71 -7.61 -3.50
C GLN A 102 12.17 -7.35 -3.13
N GLU A 103 12.48 -6.24 -2.44
CA GLU A 103 13.87 -5.82 -2.16
C GLU A 103 14.47 -6.41 -0.87
N VAL A 104 13.62 -6.82 0.07
CA VAL A 104 14.03 -7.26 1.40
C VAL A 104 13.50 -8.66 1.69
N ASN A 105 12.18 -8.82 1.71
CA ASN A 105 11.56 -10.05 2.18
C ASN A 105 11.85 -11.26 1.28
N ALA A 106 11.97 -11.05 -0.03
CA ALA A 106 12.36 -12.09 -0.98
C ALA A 106 13.73 -12.72 -0.65
N HIS A 107 14.60 -12.00 0.06
CA HIS A 107 15.92 -12.47 0.48
C HIS A 107 15.98 -12.92 1.94
N THR A 108 15.15 -12.34 2.82
CA THR A 108 15.18 -12.62 4.25
C THR A 108 14.11 -13.59 4.72
N GLN A 109 13.04 -13.78 3.95
CA GLN A 109 11.87 -14.61 4.25
C GLN A 109 11.34 -14.41 5.67
N VAL A 110 11.25 -13.14 6.09
CA VAL A 110 10.86 -12.79 7.46
C VAL A 110 9.35 -12.69 7.63
N GLN A 111 8.61 -12.55 6.53
CA GLN A 111 7.15 -12.55 6.51
C GLN A 111 6.63 -13.42 5.38
N ASP A 112 5.58 -14.19 5.63
CA ASP A 112 4.91 -14.99 4.61
C ASP A 112 3.78 -14.22 3.90
N GLU A 113 3.19 -14.84 2.88
CA GLU A 113 2.13 -14.20 2.08
C GLU A 113 0.89 -13.82 2.93
N ARG A 114 0.54 -14.63 3.92
CA ARG A 114 -0.61 -14.37 4.78
C ARG A 114 -0.35 -13.17 5.67
N GLU A 115 0.85 -13.07 6.24
CA GLU A 115 1.26 -11.90 7.03
C GLU A 115 1.27 -10.61 6.19
N LEU A 116 1.70 -10.68 4.92
CA LEU A 116 1.63 -9.54 3.99
C LEU A 116 0.19 -9.13 3.66
N ALA A 117 -0.72 -10.10 3.53
CA ALA A 117 -2.15 -9.83 3.36
C ALA A 117 -2.75 -9.17 4.61
N ASP A 118 -2.43 -9.67 5.80
CA ASP A 118 -2.89 -9.11 7.08
C ASP A 118 -2.41 -7.66 7.27
N ILE A 119 -1.16 -7.35 6.89
CA ILE A 119 -0.65 -5.97 6.90
C ILE A 119 -1.45 -5.10 5.93
N SER A 120 -1.70 -5.58 4.72
CA SER A 120 -2.46 -4.86 3.70
C SER A 120 -3.88 -4.52 4.20
N ILE A 121 -4.53 -5.47 4.88
CA ILE A 121 -5.84 -5.29 5.51
C ILE A 121 -5.76 -4.28 6.67
N SER A 122 -4.72 -4.35 7.50
CA SER A 122 -4.55 -3.39 8.61
C SER A 122 -4.37 -1.96 8.09
N ILE A 123 -3.55 -1.77 7.04
CA ILE A 123 -3.38 -0.49 6.37
C ILE A 123 -4.72 0.01 5.80
N PHE A 124 -5.48 -0.86 5.13
CA PHE A 124 -6.81 -0.52 4.61
C PHE A 124 -7.74 -0.01 5.70
N ASN A 125 -7.80 -0.74 6.83
CA ASN A 125 -8.63 -0.40 7.98
C ASN A 125 -8.17 0.90 8.66
N TYR A 126 -6.87 1.14 8.75
CA TYR A 126 -6.32 2.40 9.25
C TYR A 126 -6.72 3.59 8.37
N ILE A 127 -6.54 3.48 7.05
CA ILE A 127 -6.85 4.56 6.10
C ILE A 127 -8.36 4.82 6.01
N SER A 128 -9.17 3.76 6.04
CA SER A 128 -10.64 3.85 6.10
C SER A 128 -11.11 4.72 7.27
N ARG A 129 -10.52 4.51 8.45
CA ARG A 129 -10.88 5.23 9.69
C ARG A 129 -10.36 6.67 9.72
N THR A 130 -9.15 6.91 9.22
CA THR A 130 -8.45 8.20 9.40
C THR A 130 -8.68 9.19 8.26
N ARG A 131 -8.86 8.71 7.03
CA ARG A 131 -9.03 9.55 5.83
C ARG A 131 -10.36 9.28 5.14
N GLY A 132 -10.80 8.03 5.16
CA GLY A 132 -11.92 7.54 4.38
C GLY A 132 -11.63 7.51 2.87
N PHE A 133 -12.44 6.76 2.14
CA PHE A 133 -12.40 6.66 0.69
C PHE A 133 -13.46 7.57 0.06
N LYS A 134 -13.32 8.88 0.30
CA LYS A 134 -14.26 9.90 -0.19
C LYS A 134 -14.14 10.10 -1.71
N ILE A 135 -15.24 10.61 -2.29
CA ILE A 135 -15.35 10.98 -3.72
C ILE A 135 -14.46 12.16 -4.01
#